data_AF-A0A4Y4AUN7-F1
#
_entry.id   AF-A0A4Y4AUN7-F1
#
_cell.length_a   1.000
_cell.length_b   1.000
_cell.length_c   1.000
_cell.angle_alpha   90.00
_cell.angle_beta   90.00
_cell.angle_gamma   90.00
#
_symmetry.space_group_name_H-M   'P 1'
#
loop_
_entity.id
_entity.type
_entity.pdbx_description
1 polymer ?
#
loop_
_entity_poly.entity_id
_entity_poly.type
_entity_poly.pdbx_seq_one_letter_code
_entity_poly.pdbx_strand_id
1 'polypeptide(L)'
;MKKILIMAICFLLTSCFEITERIKHHEDQSGEYSLMIDFSKSWLKTKSAIFLGEVDGEKIPDEAEINKKLDDFKKMASAIEGISNVRTKTNFDDFIFTIDLDYKNLKALNLVMNSINKQKDKIHFLPTESGGFSRKTNYPIPEKLANDPKKKSDLQAASVIAIYTFDKNIKSVGNYKTKLSKNQKTIFLKQSVYDVLQSPNLMNNTINL
;
A
#
# COMPACT_ATOMS: atom_id res chain seq x y z
N MET A 1 1.15 -13.66 -45.16
CA MET A 1 1.04 -12.56 -44.18
C MET A 1 0.47 -13.13 -42.87
N LYS A 2 1.30 -13.67 -41.97
CA LYS A 2 0.83 -14.33 -40.73
C LYS A 2 1.90 -14.41 -39.62
N LYS A 3 2.90 -13.52 -39.64
CA LYS A 3 4.01 -13.51 -38.64
C LYS A 3 4.08 -12.24 -37.78
N ILE A 4 3.11 -11.33 -37.88
CA ILE A 4 3.13 -10.05 -37.13
C ILE A 4 2.38 -10.15 -35.77
N LEU A 5 1.57 -11.19 -35.54
CA LEU A 5 0.73 -11.26 -34.34
C LEU A 5 1.47 -11.74 -33.07
N ILE A 6 2.68 -12.29 -33.17
CA ILE A 6 3.41 -12.85 -32.00
C ILE A 6 4.25 -11.78 -31.27
N MET A 7 4.60 -10.66 -31.93
CA MET A 7 5.45 -9.63 -31.31
C MET A 7 4.67 -8.63 -30.43
N ALA A 8 3.33 -8.59 -30.53
CA ALA A 8 2.48 -7.74 -29.70
C ALA A 8 2.18 -8.34 -28.31
N ILE A 9 2.36 -9.65 -28.12
CA ILE A 9 2.11 -10.35 -26.84
C ILE A 9 3.24 -10.12 -25.84
N CYS A 10 4.45 -9.78 -26.30
CA CYS A 10 5.60 -9.53 -25.42
C CYS A 10 5.53 -8.20 -24.65
N PHE A 11 4.58 -7.31 -24.96
CA PHE A 11 4.40 -6.03 -24.25
C PHE A 11 3.33 -6.05 -23.16
N LEU A 12 2.57 -7.14 -23.01
CA LEU A 12 1.45 -7.23 -22.05
C LEU A 12 1.86 -7.57 -20.60
N LEU A 13 3.16 -7.66 -20.31
CA LEU A 13 3.69 -8.12 -19.01
C LEU A 13 4.34 -7.00 -18.18
N THR A 14 4.03 -5.73 -18.43
CA THR A 14 4.65 -4.59 -17.73
C THR A 14 3.74 -3.99 -16.66
N SER A 15 3.54 -4.74 -15.57
CA SER A 15 3.17 -4.26 -14.23
C SER A 15 3.02 -5.46 -13.30
N CYS A 16 3.87 -5.57 -12.27
CA CYS A 16 3.86 -6.76 -11.41
C CYS A 16 2.80 -6.69 -10.29
N PHE A 17 2.52 -5.52 -9.71
CA PHE A 17 1.37 -5.23 -8.82
C PHE A 17 1.40 -3.76 -8.38
N GLU A 18 0.28 -3.26 -7.83
CA GLU A 18 0.19 -1.93 -7.24
C GLU A 18 -0.24 -2.01 -5.76
N ILE A 19 0.47 -1.31 -4.89
CA ILE A 19 0.08 -1.08 -3.49
C ILE A 19 -0.42 0.35 -3.38
N THR A 20 -1.70 0.54 -3.06
CA THR A 20 -2.31 1.87 -2.90
C THR A 20 -2.78 2.08 -1.46
N GLU A 21 -2.14 3.02 -0.78
CA GLU A 21 -2.56 3.52 0.53
C GLU A 21 -3.37 4.81 0.33
N ARG A 22 -4.61 4.84 0.82
CA ARG A 22 -5.47 6.02 0.81
C ARG A 22 -5.80 6.45 2.23
N ILE A 23 -5.78 7.76 2.45
CA ILE A 23 -6.22 8.36 3.71
C ILE A 23 -7.13 9.53 3.38
N LYS A 24 -8.30 9.56 3.98
CA LYS A 24 -9.10 10.77 4.08
C LYS A 24 -8.99 11.27 5.52
N HIS A 25 -8.28 12.37 5.71
CA HIS A 25 -7.94 12.89 7.03
C HIS A 25 -8.77 14.11 7.37
N HIS A 26 -9.36 14.09 8.56
CA HIS A 26 -10.22 15.15 9.08
C HIS A 26 -9.48 16.07 10.03
N GLU A 27 -10.01 17.30 10.19
CA GLU A 27 -9.41 18.32 11.06
C GLU A 27 -9.35 17.92 12.53
N ASP A 28 -10.23 17.03 12.98
CA ASP A 28 -10.25 16.50 14.35
C ASP A 28 -9.27 15.33 14.57
N GLN A 29 -8.38 15.11 13.60
CA GLN A 29 -7.41 14.03 13.52
C GLN A 29 -7.99 12.63 13.29
N SER A 30 -9.31 12.51 13.08
CA SER A 30 -9.94 11.26 12.65
C SER A 30 -9.80 11.05 11.14
N GLY A 31 -10.31 9.93 10.64
CA GLY A 31 -10.36 9.71 9.20
C GLY A 31 -10.65 8.28 8.79
N GLU A 32 -10.54 8.08 7.47
CA GLU A 32 -10.72 6.80 6.79
C GLU A 32 -9.35 6.36 6.25
N TYR A 33 -9.02 5.08 6.42
CA TYR A 33 -7.82 4.45 5.89
C TYR A 33 -8.19 3.30 4.97
N SER A 34 -7.54 3.21 3.81
CA SER A 34 -7.66 2.10 2.89
C SER A 34 -6.29 1.64 2.40
N LEU A 35 -6.05 0.33 2.41
CA LEU A 35 -4.90 -0.30 1.79
C LEU A 35 -5.37 -1.32 0.76
N MET A 36 -5.01 -1.09 -0.50
CA MET A 36 -5.32 -1.97 -1.62
C MET A 36 -4.03 -2.55 -2.20
N ILE A 37 -4.02 -3.85 -2.42
CA ILE A 37 -2.97 -4.54 -3.17
C ILE A 37 -3.62 -5.15 -4.41
N ASP A 38 -3.17 -4.72 -5.58
CA ASP A 38 -3.76 -5.04 -6.87
C ASP A 38 -2.76 -5.80 -7.75
N PHE A 39 -3.03 -7.10 -7.95
CA PHE A 39 -2.27 -7.96 -8.86
C PHE A 39 -3.00 -8.19 -10.20
N SER A 40 -4.03 -7.40 -10.55
CA SER A 40 -4.86 -7.63 -11.75
C SER A 40 -4.05 -7.66 -13.04
N LYS A 41 -3.01 -6.83 -13.14
CA LYS A 41 -2.11 -6.81 -14.31
C LYS A 41 -1.15 -8.02 -14.38
N SER A 42 -1.04 -8.80 -13.31
CA SER A 42 -0.21 -10.01 -13.20
C SER A 42 -1.02 -11.23 -12.75
N TRP A 43 -2.35 -11.19 -12.85
CA TRP A 43 -3.26 -12.17 -12.25
C TRP A 43 -2.92 -13.61 -12.62
N LEU A 44 -2.54 -13.89 -13.87
CA LEU A 44 -2.20 -15.23 -14.34
C LEU A 44 -0.91 -15.76 -13.69
N LYS A 45 0.08 -14.89 -13.48
CA LYS A 45 1.33 -15.22 -12.78
C LYS A 45 1.04 -15.50 -11.30
N THR A 46 0.20 -14.68 -10.67
CA THR A 46 -0.23 -14.85 -9.28
C THR A 46 -1.01 -16.13 -9.07
N LYS A 47 -1.98 -16.43 -9.95
CA LYS A 47 -2.75 -17.67 -9.93
C LYS A 47 -1.86 -18.90 -10.06
N SER A 48 -0.88 -18.85 -10.96
CA SER A 48 0.08 -19.93 -11.16
C SER A 48 0.95 -20.14 -9.92
N ALA A 49 1.41 -19.06 -9.27
CA ALA A 49 2.19 -19.15 -8.04
C ALA A 49 1.40 -19.78 -6.88
N ILE A 50 0.12 -19.41 -6.72
CA ILE A 50 -0.77 -20.00 -5.70
C ILE A 50 -1.04 -21.48 -6.00
N PHE A 51 -1.29 -21.83 -7.27
CA PHE A 51 -1.49 -23.22 -7.66
C PHE A 51 -0.27 -24.10 -7.39
N LEU A 52 0.94 -23.56 -7.63
CA LEU A 52 2.19 -24.27 -7.33
C LEU A 52 2.44 -24.43 -5.82
N GLY A 53 1.88 -23.55 -4.97
CA GLY A 53 2.04 -23.58 -3.52
C GLY A 53 3.41 -23.16 -3.00
N GLU A 54 4.44 -23.12 -3.86
CA GLU A 54 5.80 -22.68 -3.55
C GLU A 54 6.45 -22.02 -4.77
N VAL A 55 7.16 -20.92 -4.55
CA VAL A 55 7.98 -20.25 -5.57
C VAL A 55 9.32 -19.84 -4.94
N ASP A 56 10.42 -20.22 -5.58
CA ASP A 56 11.79 -19.92 -5.10
C ASP A 56 12.06 -20.39 -3.65
N GLY A 57 11.47 -21.50 -3.21
CA GLY A 57 11.61 -22.02 -1.85
C GLY A 57 10.76 -21.31 -0.79
N GLU A 58 9.90 -20.38 -1.20
CA GLU A 58 8.99 -19.66 -0.30
C GLU A 58 7.56 -20.17 -0.51
N LYS A 59 6.91 -20.58 0.59
CA LYS A 59 5.52 -21.06 0.58
C LYS A 59 4.58 -19.93 0.19
N ILE A 60 3.74 -20.19 -0.80
CA ILE A 60 2.67 -19.28 -1.23
C ILE A 60 1.37 -19.68 -0.54
N PRO A 61 0.68 -18.75 0.15
CA PRO A 61 -0.56 -19.06 0.81
C PRO A 61 -1.69 -19.33 -0.20
N ASP A 62 -2.53 -20.31 0.11
CA ASP A 62 -3.76 -20.55 -0.64
C ASP A 62 -4.86 -19.52 -0.29
N GLU A 63 -5.98 -19.55 -1.01
CA GLU A 63 -7.09 -18.62 -0.80
C GLU A 63 -7.68 -18.71 0.62
N ALA A 64 -7.71 -19.89 1.21
CA ALA A 64 -8.24 -20.10 2.57
C ALA A 64 -7.29 -19.49 3.62
N GLU A 65 -5.98 -19.68 3.47
CA GLU A 65 -4.95 -19.04 4.29
C GLU A 65 -4.97 -17.52 4.16
N ILE A 66 -5.19 -16.99 2.95
CA ILE A 66 -5.33 -15.54 2.71
C ILE A 66 -6.57 -14.99 3.43
N ASN A 67 -7.73 -15.62 3.24
CA ASN A 67 -8.97 -15.21 3.91
C ASN A 67 -8.82 -15.26 5.43
N LYS A 68 -8.20 -16.33 5.97
CA LYS A 68 -7.92 -16.44 7.39
C LYS A 68 -7.04 -15.30 7.91
N LYS A 69 -5.99 -14.93 7.19
CA LYS A 69 -5.11 -13.80 7.57
C LYS A 69 -5.86 -12.48 7.58
N LEU A 70 -6.75 -12.25 6.62
CA LEU A 70 -7.58 -11.05 6.56
C LEU A 70 -8.62 -11.01 7.69
N ASP A 71 -9.21 -12.15 8.05
CA ASP A 71 -10.12 -12.26 9.20
C ASP A 71 -9.40 -12.05 10.53
N ASP A 72 -8.19 -12.61 10.68
CA ASP A 72 -7.34 -12.41 11.85
C ASP A 72 -6.95 -10.93 11.98
N PHE A 73 -6.59 -10.28 10.87
CA PHE A 73 -6.37 -8.83 10.83
C PHE A 73 -7.62 -8.07 11.26
N LYS A 74 -8.79 -8.40 10.71
CA LYS A 74 -10.05 -7.72 11.01
C LYS A 74 -10.39 -7.80 12.50
N LYS A 75 -10.24 -8.98 13.12
CA LYS A 75 -10.44 -9.19 14.56
C LYS A 75 -9.47 -8.35 15.38
N MET A 76 -8.18 -8.38 15.02
CA MET A 76 -7.13 -7.62 15.71
C MET A 76 -7.40 -6.11 15.62
N ALA A 77 -7.64 -5.59 14.42
CA ALA A 77 -7.86 -4.16 14.22
C ALA A 77 -9.14 -3.66 14.91
N SER A 78 -10.21 -4.47 14.90
CA SER A 78 -11.47 -4.12 15.59
C SER A 78 -11.34 -4.10 17.12
N ALA A 79 -10.31 -4.73 17.69
CA ALA A 79 -10.05 -4.71 19.12
C ALA A 79 -9.25 -3.47 19.57
N ILE A 80 -8.73 -2.66 18.63
CA ILE A 80 -7.98 -1.45 18.95
C ILE A 80 -8.96 -0.32 19.24
N GLU A 81 -8.85 0.28 20.43
CA GLU A 81 -9.67 1.44 20.81
C GLU A 81 -9.49 2.59 19.81
N GLY A 82 -10.62 3.13 19.33
CA GLY A 82 -10.63 4.19 18.34
C GLY A 82 -10.54 3.72 16.89
N ILE A 83 -10.55 2.41 16.64
CA ILE A 83 -10.75 1.84 15.29
C ILE A 83 -12.20 1.36 15.15
N SER A 84 -12.80 1.62 13.98
CA SER A 84 -14.16 1.18 13.68
C SER A 84 -14.32 0.86 12.19
N ASN A 85 -15.47 0.32 11.80
CA ASN A 85 -15.83 0.05 10.40
C ASN A 85 -14.80 -0.78 9.61
N VAL A 86 -14.09 -1.69 10.30
CA VAL A 86 -13.06 -2.54 9.68
C VAL A 86 -13.69 -3.49 8.67
N ARG A 87 -13.25 -3.41 7.43
CA ARG A 87 -13.67 -4.27 6.32
C ARG A 87 -12.46 -4.83 5.59
N THR A 88 -12.61 -6.04 5.10
CA THR A 88 -11.66 -6.69 4.20
C THR A 88 -12.41 -7.20 2.99
N LYS A 89 -11.79 -7.11 1.81
CA LYS A 89 -12.36 -7.60 0.55
C LYS A 89 -11.29 -8.35 -0.22
N THR A 90 -11.69 -9.45 -0.84
CA THR A 90 -10.88 -10.22 -1.79
C THR A 90 -11.61 -10.30 -3.13
N ASN A 91 -10.84 -10.28 -4.21
CA ASN A 91 -11.25 -10.70 -5.54
C ASN A 91 -10.17 -11.66 -6.03
N PHE A 92 -10.43 -12.96 -6.00
CA PHE A 92 -9.46 -13.99 -6.42
C PHE A 92 -9.41 -14.21 -7.93
N ASP A 93 -10.34 -13.63 -8.69
CA ASP A 93 -10.26 -13.65 -10.15
C ASP A 93 -9.16 -12.68 -10.63
N ASP A 94 -9.16 -11.47 -10.07
CA ASP A 94 -8.18 -10.41 -10.41
C ASP A 94 -7.04 -10.29 -9.38
N PHE A 95 -7.06 -11.08 -8.30
CA PHE A 95 -6.13 -10.99 -7.17
C PHE A 95 -6.01 -9.56 -6.60
N ILE A 96 -7.16 -8.96 -6.26
CA ILE A 96 -7.23 -7.65 -5.60
C ILE A 96 -7.66 -7.84 -4.14
N PHE A 97 -6.86 -7.29 -3.24
CA PHE A 97 -7.08 -7.36 -1.80
C PHE A 97 -7.24 -5.95 -1.25
N THR A 98 -8.22 -5.73 -0.39
CA THR A 98 -8.48 -4.41 0.21
C THR A 98 -8.76 -4.54 1.70
N ILE A 99 -8.17 -3.62 2.46
CA ILE A 99 -8.44 -3.37 3.87
C ILE A 99 -8.98 -1.95 3.96
N ASP A 100 -10.11 -1.76 4.64
CA ASP A 100 -10.66 -0.45 4.97
C ASP A 100 -10.93 -0.37 6.48
N LEU A 101 -10.73 0.80 7.07
CA LEU A 101 -11.10 1.10 8.46
C LEU A 101 -11.27 2.59 8.67
N ASP A 102 -11.98 2.95 9.73
CA ASP A 102 -12.05 4.31 10.23
C ASP A 102 -11.24 4.41 11.53
N TYR A 103 -10.55 5.52 11.72
CA TYR A 103 -9.77 5.80 12.92
C TYR A 103 -10.22 7.11 13.57
N LYS A 104 -10.33 7.10 14.90
CA LYS A 104 -10.72 8.27 15.71
C LYS A 104 -9.59 9.29 15.86
N ASN A 105 -8.34 8.83 15.84
CA ASN A 105 -7.15 9.67 15.94
C ASN A 105 -5.91 8.95 15.38
N LEU A 106 -4.84 9.71 15.14
CA LEU A 106 -3.59 9.16 14.61
C LEU A 106 -2.92 8.14 15.54
N LYS A 107 -3.14 8.20 16.86
CA LYS A 107 -2.62 7.17 17.78
C LYS A 107 -3.22 5.80 17.45
N ALA A 108 -4.54 5.72 17.27
CA ALA A 108 -5.22 4.49 16.87
C ALA A 108 -4.71 3.98 15.52
N LEU A 109 -4.58 4.86 14.52
CA LEU A 109 -4.06 4.47 13.20
C LEU A 109 -2.63 3.91 13.28
N ASN A 110 -1.74 4.53 14.06
CA ASN A 110 -0.39 4.02 14.26
C ASN A 110 -0.36 2.65 14.95
N LEU A 111 -1.27 2.38 15.90
CA LEU A 111 -1.39 1.06 16.53
C LEU A 111 -1.75 -0.02 15.51
N VAL A 112 -2.64 0.28 14.55
CA VAL A 112 -2.94 -0.64 13.43
C VAL A 112 -1.69 -0.89 12.59
N MET A 113 -0.99 0.17 12.17
CA MET A 113 0.21 0.02 11.32
C MET A 113 1.33 -0.77 11.99
N ASN A 114 1.51 -0.58 13.29
CA ASN A 114 2.46 -1.34 14.10
C ASN A 114 2.05 -2.81 14.22
N SER A 115 0.75 -3.09 14.33
CA SER A 115 0.23 -4.46 14.43
C SER A 115 0.39 -5.24 13.13
N ILE A 116 0.18 -4.61 11.97
CA ILE A 116 0.41 -5.23 10.63
C ILE A 116 1.87 -5.71 10.49
N ASN A 117 2.81 -4.86 10.91
CA ASN A 117 4.24 -5.11 10.72
C ASN A 117 4.93 -5.78 11.93
N LYS A 118 4.16 -6.16 12.96
CA LYS A 118 4.67 -6.66 14.25
C LYS A 118 5.74 -5.76 14.87
N GLN A 119 5.62 -4.45 14.65
CA GLN A 119 6.50 -3.43 15.21
C GLN A 119 5.93 -2.89 16.52
N LYS A 120 6.80 -2.33 17.37
CA LYS A 120 6.40 -1.58 18.56
C LYS A 120 6.83 -0.13 18.41
N ASP A 121 5.93 0.77 18.78
CA ASP A 121 6.20 2.20 18.98
C ASP A 121 6.80 2.94 17.77
N LYS A 122 6.53 2.46 16.55
CA LYS A 122 6.87 3.23 15.33
C LYS A 122 5.76 4.22 15.02
N ILE A 123 6.19 5.43 14.69
CA ILE A 123 5.30 6.51 14.26
C ILE A 123 5.36 6.55 12.73
N HIS A 124 4.26 6.17 12.10
CA HIS A 124 4.00 6.23 10.66
C HIS A 124 3.27 7.53 10.29
N PHE A 125 2.38 7.99 11.17
CA PHE A 125 1.59 9.21 10.95
C PHE A 125 1.63 10.14 12.16
N LEU A 126 1.74 11.45 11.94
CA LEU A 126 1.78 12.45 13.00
C LEU A 126 1.23 13.79 12.50
N PRO A 127 0.64 14.61 13.38
CA PRO A 127 0.29 15.98 13.03
C PRO A 127 1.56 16.81 12.82
N THR A 128 1.48 17.87 12.01
CA THR A 128 2.51 18.92 12.00
C THR A 128 2.17 20.00 13.03
N GLU A 129 3.16 20.78 13.46
CA GLU A 129 2.96 21.89 14.40
C GLU A 129 1.93 22.92 13.91
N SER A 130 1.78 23.03 12.59
CA SER A 130 0.84 23.92 11.90
C SER A 130 -0.56 23.32 11.65
N GLY A 131 -0.88 22.14 12.22
CA GLY A 131 -2.17 21.47 12.00
C GLY A 131 -2.28 20.72 10.67
N GLY A 132 -1.14 20.39 10.06
CA GLY A 132 -1.03 19.53 8.88
C GLY A 132 -0.79 18.07 9.23
N PHE A 133 -0.36 17.27 8.25
CA PHE A 133 -0.21 15.83 8.36
C PHE A 133 1.17 15.38 7.83
N SER A 134 1.84 14.50 8.56
CA SER A 134 3.11 13.92 8.14
C SER A 134 3.04 12.40 8.09
N ARG A 135 3.64 11.85 7.03
CA ARG A 135 3.85 10.42 6.80
C ARG A 135 5.34 10.11 6.92
N LYS A 136 5.66 9.13 7.75
CA LYS A 136 6.99 8.53 7.92
C LYS A 136 6.97 7.07 7.52
N THR A 137 8.00 6.65 6.83
CA THR A 137 8.18 5.29 6.30
C THR A 137 9.03 4.49 7.25
N ASN A 138 8.39 3.95 8.29
CA ASN A 138 9.06 3.15 9.31
C ASN A 138 8.74 1.66 9.16
N TYR A 139 8.53 1.18 7.93
CA TYR A 139 8.22 -0.21 7.63
C TYR A 139 9.48 -1.08 7.60
N PRO A 140 9.39 -2.36 8.02
CA PRO A 140 10.51 -3.27 7.89
C PRO A 140 10.79 -3.56 6.41
N ILE A 141 12.08 -3.55 6.03
CA ILE A 141 12.50 -3.89 4.67
C ILE A 141 12.71 -5.41 4.61
N PRO A 142 12.02 -6.14 3.70
CA PRO A 142 12.32 -7.54 3.45
C PRO A 142 13.65 -7.67 2.69
N GLU A 143 14.78 -7.70 3.42
CA GLU A 143 16.15 -7.70 2.86
C GLU A 143 16.38 -8.74 1.76
N LYS A 144 15.83 -9.95 1.92
CA LYS A 144 15.91 -11.00 0.88
C LYS A 144 15.29 -10.53 -0.44
N LEU A 145 14.13 -9.89 -0.39
CA LEU A 145 13.43 -9.38 -1.57
C LEU A 145 14.11 -8.14 -2.14
N ALA A 146 14.55 -7.23 -1.27
CA ALA A 146 15.20 -5.97 -1.66
C ALA A 146 16.51 -6.21 -2.44
N ASN A 147 17.22 -7.29 -2.10
CA ASN A 147 18.54 -7.61 -2.68
C ASN A 147 18.50 -8.74 -3.72
N ASP A 148 17.34 -9.30 -4.07
CA ASP A 148 17.25 -10.37 -5.07
C ASP A 148 17.34 -9.79 -6.50
N PRO A 149 18.44 -10.04 -7.24
CA PRO A 149 18.60 -9.52 -8.60
C PRO A 149 17.55 -10.09 -9.57
N LYS A 150 16.99 -11.27 -9.31
CA LYS A 150 15.96 -11.90 -10.17
C LYS A 150 14.63 -11.15 -10.09
N LYS A 151 14.35 -10.48 -8.95
CA LYS A 151 13.09 -9.76 -8.70
C LYS A 151 13.16 -8.28 -9.09
N LYS A 152 14.36 -7.75 -9.34
CA LYS A 152 14.58 -6.31 -9.61
C LYS A 152 13.64 -5.75 -10.68
N SER A 153 13.56 -6.38 -11.86
CA SER A 153 12.71 -5.91 -12.96
C SER A 153 11.22 -5.89 -12.56
N ASP A 154 10.75 -6.96 -11.92
CA ASP A 154 9.38 -7.08 -11.42
C ASP A 154 9.05 -5.98 -10.40
N LEU A 155 9.98 -5.70 -9.47
CA LEU A 155 9.83 -4.68 -8.44
C LEU A 155 9.93 -3.24 -8.99
N GLN A 156 10.68 -3.03 -10.08
CA GLN A 156 10.72 -1.74 -10.78
C GLN A 156 9.40 -1.48 -11.54
N ALA A 157 8.74 -2.53 -12.03
CA ALA A 157 7.43 -2.45 -12.67
C ALA A 157 6.27 -2.34 -11.67
N ALA A 158 6.45 -2.79 -10.42
CA ALA A 158 5.47 -2.65 -9.35
C ALA A 158 5.50 -1.24 -8.73
N SER A 159 4.37 -0.77 -8.21
CA SER A 159 4.24 0.60 -7.68
C SER A 159 3.73 0.64 -6.24
N VAL A 160 4.22 1.62 -5.47
CA VAL A 160 3.61 2.07 -4.21
C VAL A 160 3.02 3.46 -4.43
N ILE A 161 1.76 3.63 -4.05
CA ILE A 161 0.97 4.84 -4.28
C ILE A 161 0.38 5.30 -2.94
N ALA A 162 0.54 6.58 -2.62
CA ALA A 162 -0.13 7.25 -1.51
C ALA A 162 -1.08 8.33 -2.05
N ILE A 163 -2.37 8.25 -1.67
CA ILE A 163 -3.41 9.20 -2.07
C ILE A 163 -4.10 9.74 -0.81
N TYR A 164 -3.77 10.96 -0.41
CA TYR A 164 -4.32 11.55 0.81
C TYR A 164 -5.18 12.76 0.52
N THR A 165 -6.39 12.76 1.07
CA THR A 165 -7.38 13.82 0.94
C THR A 165 -7.62 14.49 2.28
N PHE A 166 -7.75 15.81 2.27
CA PHE A 166 -7.92 16.64 3.46
C PHE A 166 -9.14 17.55 3.32
N ASP A 167 -9.72 17.95 4.45
CA ASP A 167 -10.87 18.87 4.47
C ASP A 167 -10.47 20.29 4.04
N LYS A 168 -9.26 20.72 4.41
CA LYS A 168 -8.64 22.02 4.05
C LYS A 168 -7.79 21.94 2.79
N ASN A 169 -7.57 23.09 2.17
CA ASN A 169 -6.66 23.20 1.03
C ASN A 169 -5.22 22.98 1.48
N ILE A 170 -4.46 22.25 0.68
CA ILE A 170 -3.04 21.99 0.89
C ILE A 170 -2.26 23.23 0.45
N LYS A 171 -1.51 23.81 1.39
CA LYS A 171 -0.62 24.96 1.16
C LYS A 171 0.72 24.53 0.59
N SER A 172 1.29 23.45 1.12
CA SER A 172 2.59 22.93 0.66
C SER A 172 2.78 21.46 1.00
N VAL A 173 3.71 20.84 0.27
CA VAL A 173 4.11 19.43 0.44
C VAL A 173 5.63 19.35 0.53
N GLY A 174 6.15 18.49 1.41
CA GLY A 174 7.58 18.32 1.64
C GLY A 174 8.26 17.41 0.61
N ASN A 175 7.50 16.52 -0.04
CA ASN A 175 8.03 15.61 -1.05
C ASN A 175 7.79 16.14 -2.47
N TYR A 176 8.87 16.48 -3.19
CA TYR A 176 8.83 17.10 -4.51
C TYR A 176 8.22 16.23 -5.62
N LYS A 177 8.13 14.90 -5.43
CA LYS A 177 7.44 13.99 -6.37
C LYS A 177 5.93 13.95 -6.18
N THR A 178 5.42 14.63 -5.16
CA THR A 178 3.98 14.70 -4.87
C THR A 178 3.28 15.57 -5.91
N LYS A 179 2.21 15.03 -6.47
CA LYS A 179 1.28 15.78 -7.33
C LYS A 179 0.08 16.23 -6.51
N LEU A 180 -0.42 17.43 -6.79
CA LEU A 180 -1.61 17.99 -6.15
C LEU A 180 -2.79 17.94 -7.12
N SER A 181 -3.97 17.60 -6.62
CA SER A 181 -5.22 17.67 -7.38
C SER A 181 -5.61 19.10 -7.71
N LYS A 182 -6.46 19.30 -8.73
CA LYS A 182 -6.92 20.64 -9.15
C LYS A 182 -7.65 21.40 -8.03
N ASN A 183 -8.37 20.69 -7.16
CA ASN A 183 -9.08 21.28 -6.02
C ASN A 183 -8.17 21.53 -4.80
N GLN A 184 -6.87 21.26 -4.90
CA GLN A 184 -5.87 21.45 -3.84
C GLN A 184 -6.13 20.66 -2.55
N LYS A 185 -7.01 19.67 -2.56
CA LYS A 185 -7.34 18.88 -1.36
C LYS A 185 -6.78 17.48 -1.35
N THR A 186 -6.17 17.01 -2.45
CA THR A 186 -5.69 15.64 -2.56
C THR A 186 -4.28 15.60 -3.10
N ILE A 187 -3.39 14.88 -2.40
CA ILE A 187 -2.06 14.56 -2.90
C ILE A 187 -2.05 13.20 -3.59
N PHE A 188 -1.11 13.02 -4.51
CA PHE A 188 -0.78 11.76 -5.14
C PHE A 188 0.75 11.61 -5.17
N LEU A 189 1.29 10.60 -4.49
CA LEU A 189 2.70 10.25 -4.53
C LEU A 189 2.85 8.81 -5.02
N LYS A 190 3.68 8.60 -6.04
CA LYS A 190 3.92 7.27 -6.63
C LYS A 190 5.41 7.04 -6.78
N GLN A 191 5.87 5.86 -6.37
CA GLN A 191 7.24 5.36 -6.55
C GLN A 191 7.19 3.90 -7.02
N SER A 192 8.28 3.39 -7.56
CA SER A 192 8.41 1.94 -7.78
C SER A 192 8.60 1.21 -6.45
N VAL A 193 8.17 -0.05 -6.34
CA VAL A 193 8.43 -0.87 -5.14
C VAL A 193 9.93 -1.03 -4.93
N TYR A 194 10.69 -1.23 -6.00
CA TYR A 194 12.15 -1.34 -5.94
C TYR A 194 12.79 -0.13 -5.26
N ASP A 195 12.46 1.10 -5.70
CA ASP A 195 13.06 2.31 -5.12
C ASP A 195 12.68 2.48 -3.64
N VAL A 196 11.45 2.13 -3.27
CA VAL A 196 11.00 2.18 -1.86
C VAL A 196 11.73 1.17 -1.00
N LEU A 197 12.02 -0.03 -1.50
CA LEU A 197 12.82 -1.02 -0.78
C LEU A 197 14.27 -0.56 -0.58
N GLN A 198 14.84 0.16 -1.55
CA GLN A 198 16.19 0.71 -1.46
C GLN A 198 16.26 1.99 -0.60
N SER A 199 15.19 2.77 -0.59
CA SER A 199 15.13 4.06 0.11
C SER A 199 13.70 4.36 0.55
N PRO A 200 13.26 3.81 1.71
CA PRO A 200 11.88 3.95 2.18
C PRO A 200 11.44 5.42 2.31
N ASN A 201 12.37 6.30 2.70
CA ASN A 201 12.16 7.74 2.87
C ASN A 201 11.64 8.46 1.61
N LEU A 202 11.75 7.85 0.42
CA LEU A 202 11.12 8.34 -0.82
C LEU A 202 9.61 8.47 -0.73
N MET A 203 8.99 7.77 0.22
CA MET A 203 7.57 7.85 0.52
C MET A 203 7.27 8.66 1.79
N ASN A 204 8.24 9.33 2.40
CA ASN A 204 7.97 10.33 3.45
C ASN A 204 7.30 11.55 2.83
N ASN A 205 6.41 12.20 3.60
CA ASN A 205 5.83 13.46 3.18
C ASN A 205 5.39 14.29 4.39
N THR A 206 5.41 15.61 4.23
CA THR A 206 4.86 16.56 5.19
C THR A 206 3.90 17.44 4.42
N ILE A 207 2.64 17.45 4.80
CA ILE A 207 1.55 18.16 4.13
C ILE A 207 1.07 19.26 5.07
N ASN A 208 1.20 20.52 4.65
CA ASN A 208 0.69 21.66 5.39
C ASN A 208 -0.66 22.10 4.81
N LEU A 209 -1.65 22.28 5.69
CA LEU A 209 -3.02 22.70 5.37
C LEU A 209 -3.24 24.18 5.73
#